data_AF-A0A3T0Y3R3-F1
#
_entry.id   AF-A0A3T0Y3R3-F1
#
_cell.length_a   1.000
_cell.length_b   1.000
_cell.length_c   1.000
_cell.angle_alpha   90.00
_cell.angle_beta   90.00
_cell.angle_gamma   90.00
#
_symmetry.space_group_name_H-M   'P 1'
#
loop_
_entity.id
_entity.type
_entity.pdbx_description
1 polymer ?
#
loop_
_entity_poly.entity_id
_entity_poly.type
_entity_poly.pdbx_seq_one_letter_code
_entity_poly.pdbx_strand_id
1 'polypeptide(L)'
;MSYELDNRLVVGVSSSALFNLTESDAYFQEHKEEKYRIYQKERIDDVLEPGVAFPFIQRLLSLNDLRSKDDPVVEVIVLSKNDPSTGLRVLRSIKSHNLNISRAVFTQGEAPFRYIEALEMSLFLSANRGDVDAATRLKYPAGHVLPSTAVYDSSDQTLRVAFDFDGVLGDDEAERVYQDTGSLEEYHAHETENQDRALIPGPLKNLLLDLNMIQKLETQKL
;
A
#
# COMPACT_ATOMS: atom_id res chain seq x y z
N MET A 1 -9.62 -11.46 -22.21
CA MET A 1 -8.37 -10.73 -22.44
C MET A 1 -7.64 -10.66 -21.12
N SER A 2 -6.32 -10.90 -21.11
CA SER A 2 -5.49 -10.64 -19.92
C SER A 2 -5.69 -9.20 -19.51
N TYR A 3 -6.00 -8.97 -18.23
CA TYR A 3 -6.08 -7.62 -17.71
C TYR A 3 -4.65 -7.15 -17.49
N GLU A 4 -4.17 -6.23 -18.33
CA GLU A 4 -2.82 -5.67 -18.22
C GLU A 4 -2.80 -4.64 -17.08
N LEU A 5 -1.80 -4.78 -16.20
CA LEU A 5 -1.54 -3.84 -15.11
C LEU A 5 -0.52 -2.76 -15.50
N ASP A 6 0.05 -2.87 -16.69
CA ASP A 6 0.97 -1.90 -17.27
C ASP A 6 0.34 -0.50 -17.32
N ASN A 7 1.17 0.54 -17.10
CA ASN A 7 0.78 1.95 -17.21
C ASN A 7 -0.33 2.36 -16.21
N ARG A 8 -0.26 1.79 -15.00
CA ARG A 8 -1.14 2.04 -13.85
C ARG A 8 -0.35 2.02 -12.55
N LEU A 9 -0.77 2.82 -11.59
CA LEU A 9 -0.31 2.71 -10.21
C LEU A 9 -1.05 1.54 -9.54
N VAL A 10 -0.34 0.46 -9.21
CA VAL A 10 -0.91 -0.69 -8.51
C VAL A 10 -0.54 -0.66 -7.04
N VAL A 11 -1.54 -0.55 -6.16
CA VAL A 11 -1.34 -0.49 -4.70
C VAL A 11 -1.99 -1.70 -4.03
N GLY A 12 -1.18 -2.50 -3.34
CA GLY A 12 -1.65 -3.51 -2.42
C GLY A 12 -2.03 -2.89 -1.09
N VAL A 13 -3.19 -3.22 -0.53
CA VAL A 13 -3.57 -2.77 0.82
C VAL A 13 -4.05 -3.94 1.67
N SER A 14 -3.57 -4.03 2.90
CA SER A 14 -4.06 -5.07 3.82
C SER A 14 -5.50 -4.80 4.25
N SER A 15 -6.28 -5.85 4.47
CA SER A 15 -7.68 -5.68 4.93
C SER A 15 -7.78 -4.92 6.25
N SER A 16 -6.81 -5.08 7.15
CA SER A 16 -6.73 -4.37 8.44
C SER A 16 -6.23 -2.93 8.33
N ALA A 17 -5.59 -2.55 7.22
CA ALA A 17 -5.30 -1.16 6.91
C ALA A 17 -6.52 -0.46 6.31
N LEU A 18 -7.24 -1.15 5.42
CA LEU A 18 -8.40 -0.60 4.72
C LEU A 18 -9.62 -0.45 5.65
N PHE A 19 -9.84 -1.42 6.54
CA PHE A 19 -10.98 -1.43 7.47
C PHE A 19 -10.53 -1.63 8.91
N ASN A 20 -11.33 -1.12 9.84
CA ASN A 20 -11.14 -1.40 11.26
C ASN A 20 -11.57 -2.84 11.57
N LEU A 21 -10.59 -3.71 11.77
CA LEU A 21 -10.78 -5.11 12.13
C LEU A 21 -10.49 -5.41 13.61
N THR A 22 -10.30 -4.39 14.45
CA THR A 22 -9.84 -4.55 15.84
C THR A 22 -10.71 -5.53 16.64
N GLU A 23 -12.04 -5.42 16.55
CA GLU A 23 -12.96 -6.34 17.23
C GLU A 23 -12.87 -7.77 16.67
N SER A 24 -12.79 -7.90 15.34
CA SER A 24 -12.70 -9.20 14.66
C SER A 24 -11.39 -9.91 15.00
N ASP A 25 -10.29 -9.17 15.04
CA ASP A 25 -8.97 -9.67 15.41
C ASP A 25 -8.94 -10.11 16.88
N ALA A 26 -9.51 -9.32 17.80
CA ALA A 26 -9.63 -9.70 19.21
C ALA A 26 -10.44 -11.00 19.38
N TYR A 27 -11.58 -11.10 18.69
CA TYR A 27 -12.40 -12.31 18.71
C TYR A 27 -11.63 -13.54 18.20
N PHE A 28 -10.88 -13.40 17.10
CA PHE A 28 -10.05 -14.47 16.55
C PHE A 28 -8.97 -14.94 17.54
N GLN A 29 -8.29 -14.01 18.22
CA GLN A 29 -7.24 -14.36 19.18
C GLN A 29 -7.77 -15.20 20.35
N GLU A 30 -8.95 -14.84 20.85
CA GLU A 30 -9.63 -15.52 21.96
C GLU A 30 -10.25 -16.86 21.54
N HIS A 31 -10.94 -16.90 20.40
CA HIS A 31 -11.85 -18.01 20.05
C HIS A 31 -11.32 -18.95 18.96
N LYS A 32 -10.23 -18.57 18.29
CA LYS A 32 -9.60 -19.29 17.16
C LYS A 32 -10.53 -19.44 15.94
N GLU A 33 -10.03 -20.13 14.94
CA GLU A 33 -10.53 -20.11 13.56
C GLU A 33 -11.99 -20.55 13.40
N GLU A 34 -12.39 -21.71 13.94
CA GLU A 34 -13.74 -22.26 13.73
C GLU A 34 -14.85 -21.32 14.23
N LYS A 35 -14.69 -20.77 15.44
CA LYS A 35 -15.63 -19.80 15.99
C LYS A 35 -15.58 -18.47 15.25
N TYR A 36 -14.39 -18.03 14.85
CA TYR A 36 -14.22 -16.79 14.09
C TYR A 36 -14.95 -16.84 12.73
N ARG A 37 -14.92 -17.98 12.04
CA ARG A 37 -15.67 -18.18 10.79
C ARG A 37 -17.18 -18.02 10.99
N ILE A 38 -17.73 -18.55 12.08
CA ILE A 38 -19.16 -18.37 12.41
C ILE A 38 -19.44 -16.90 12.71
N TYR A 39 -18.60 -16.27 13.54
CA TYR A 39 -18.72 -14.85 13.90
C TYR A 39 -18.74 -13.94 12.65
N GLN A 40 -17.85 -14.18 11.69
CA GLN A 40 -17.79 -13.40 10.44
C GLN A 40 -18.95 -13.69 9.49
N LYS A 41 -19.45 -14.94 9.47
CA LYS A 41 -20.61 -15.33 8.67
C LYS A 41 -21.90 -14.68 9.17
N GLU A 42 -22.10 -14.61 10.48
CA GLU A 42 -23.26 -13.95 11.09
C GLU A 42 -23.26 -12.44 10.86
N ARG A 43 -22.07 -11.84 10.73
CA ARG A 43 -21.85 -10.39 10.53
C ARG A 43 -21.48 -10.04 9.10
N ILE A 44 -21.77 -10.92 8.14
CA ILE A 44 -21.33 -10.76 6.74
C ILE A 44 -21.89 -9.47 6.10
N ASP A 45 -23.08 -9.04 6.54
CA ASP A 45 -23.74 -7.80 6.11
C ASP A 45 -23.43 -6.58 6.99
N ASP A 46 -22.72 -6.78 8.10
CA ASP A 46 -22.31 -5.69 8.99
C ASP A 46 -21.10 -4.99 8.36
N VAL A 47 -21.37 -3.81 7.80
CA VAL A 47 -20.36 -2.98 7.13
C VAL A 47 -19.23 -2.65 8.10
N LEU A 48 -18.00 -2.91 7.67
CA LEU A 48 -16.82 -2.57 8.44
C LEU A 48 -16.56 -1.07 8.40
N GLU A 49 -16.21 -0.51 9.56
CA GLU A 49 -15.81 0.89 9.66
C GLU A 49 -14.50 1.15 8.92
N PRO A 50 -14.32 2.36 8.35
CA PRO A 50 -13.06 2.77 7.73
C PRO A 50 -11.83 2.55 8.62
N GLY A 51 -10.79 1.98 8.03
CA GLY A 51 -9.48 1.79 8.67
C GLY A 51 -8.55 2.98 8.45
N VAL A 52 -7.33 2.88 8.99
CA VAL A 52 -6.32 3.97 8.94
C VAL A 52 -5.90 4.36 7.53
N ALA A 53 -5.91 3.43 6.57
CA ALA A 53 -5.56 3.69 5.18
C ALA A 53 -6.75 4.13 4.33
N PHE A 54 -7.98 4.02 4.83
CA PHE A 54 -9.20 4.23 4.04
C PHE A 54 -9.24 5.58 3.34
N PRO A 55 -8.99 6.73 4.01
CA PRO A 55 -9.09 8.03 3.34
C PRO A 55 -8.05 8.20 2.23
N PHE A 56 -6.85 7.65 2.43
CA PHE A 56 -5.79 7.64 1.43
C PHE A 56 -6.16 6.78 0.21
N ILE A 57 -6.70 5.57 0.43
CA ILE A 57 -7.15 4.68 -0.64
C ILE A 57 -8.33 5.29 -1.41
N GLN A 58 -9.29 5.89 -0.72
CA GLN A 58 -10.41 6.60 -1.34
C GLN A 58 -9.90 7.74 -2.25
N ARG A 59 -8.93 8.51 -1.77
CA ARG A 59 -8.32 9.61 -2.53
C ARG A 59 -7.50 9.12 -3.72
N LEU A 60 -6.78 8.01 -3.59
CA LEU A 60 -6.06 7.40 -4.71
C LEU A 60 -7.04 6.92 -5.80
N LEU A 61 -8.12 6.24 -5.40
CA LEU A 61 -9.11 5.73 -6.33
C LEU A 61 -9.86 6.83 -7.09
N SER A 62 -10.02 8.02 -6.51
CA SER A 62 -10.66 9.15 -7.22
C SER A 62 -9.81 9.71 -8.36
N LEU A 63 -8.49 9.44 -8.39
CA LEU A 63 -7.63 9.80 -9.53
C LEU A 63 -8.02 9.06 -10.82
N ASN A 64 -8.81 7.98 -10.72
CA ASN A 64 -9.34 7.28 -11.89
C ASN A 64 -10.26 8.15 -12.76
N ASP A 65 -10.77 9.27 -12.25
CA ASP A 65 -11.52 10.26 -13.04
C ASP A 65 -10.69 10.95 -14.13
N LEU A 66 -9.36 10.76 -14.14
CA LEU A 66 -8.45 11.25 -15.18
C LEU A 66 -8.54 10.43 -16.48
N ARG A 67 -9.02 9.19 -16.44
CA ARG A 67 -9.20 8.33 -17.62
C ARG A 67 -10.63 7.79 -17.71
N SER A 68 -10.91 7.03 -18.76
CA SER A 68 -12.20 6.34 -18.91
C SER A 68 -12.35 5.23 -17.87
N LYS A 69 -13.58 4.87 -17.52
CA LYS A 69 -13.87 3.82 -16.53
C LYS A 69 -13.27 2.45 -16.87
N ASP A 70 -13.06 2.17 -18.16
CA ASP A 70 -12.50 0.90 -18.64
C ASP A 70 -10.95 0.89 -18.63
N ASP A 71 -10.32 2.02 -18.34
CA ASP A 71 -8.85 2.18 -18.24
C ASP A 71 -8.46 3.02 -17.02
N PRO A 72 -8.59 2.47 -15.78
CA PRO A 72 -8.21 3.18 -14.57
C PRO A 72 -6.70 3.45 -14.52
N VAL A 73 -6.29 4.60 -13.96
CA VAL A 73 -4.88 4.94 -13.71
C VAL A 73 -4.35 4.35 -12.40
N VAL A 74 -5.25 3.98 -11.48
CA VAL A 74 -4.96 3.42 -10.17
C VAL A 74 -5.76 2.12 -10.00
N GLU A 75 -5.05 1.04 -9.73
CA GLU A 75 -5.63 -0.24 -9.29
C GLU A 75 -5.27 -0.47 -7.82
N VAL A 76 -6.29 -0.70 -6.98
CA VAL A 76 -6.08 -1.09 -5.59
C VAL A 76 -6.46 -2.55 -5.43
N ILE A 77 -5.59 -3.34 -4.81
CA ILE A 77 -5.79 -4.78 -4.59
C ILE A 77 -5.75 -5.05 -3.09
N VAL A 78 -6.82 -5.65 -2.56
CA VAL A 78 -6.84 -6.04 -1.15
C VAL A 78 -6.06 -7.33 -0.95
N LEU A 79 -5.09 -7.32 -0.05
CA LEU A 79 -4.36 -8.51 0.38
C LEU A 79 -4.80 -8.86 1.80
N SER A 80 -5.26 -10.09 2.02
CA SER A 80 -5.70 -10.52 3.34
C SER A 80 -5.20 -11.91 3.67
N LYS A 81 -4.65 -12.05 4.87
CA LYS A 81 -4.35 -13.34 5.48
C LYS A 81 -5.60 -14.07 5.93
N ASN A 82 -6.77 -13.42 5.93
CA ASN A 82 -8.01 -14.08 6.30
C ASN A 82 -8.40 -15.14 5.26
N ASP A 83 -9.22 -16.09 5.70
CA ASP A 83 -9.81 -17.05 4.78
C ASP A 83 -10.86 -16.40 3.87
N PRO A 84 -11.17 -16.99 2.70
CA PRO A 84 -12.13 -16.44 1.74
C PRO A 84 -13.54 -16.23 2.30
N SER A 85 -13.99 -17.06 3.26
CA SER A 85 -15.33 -16.91 3.84
C SER A 85 -15.42 -15.67 4.73
N THR A 86 -14.34 -15.35 5.44
CA THR A 86 -14.16 -14.09 6.16
C THR A 86 -13.95 -12.91 5.21
N GLY A 87 -13.31 -13.14 4.06
CA GLY A 87 -13.07 -12.14 3.02
C GLY A 87 -14.34 -11.53 2.42
N LEU A 88 -15.46 -12.25 2.44
CA LEU A 88 -16.73 -11.76 1.90
C LEU A 88 -17.24 -10.50 2.61
N ARG A 89 -17.04 -10.39 3.94
CA ARG A 89 -17.43 -9.20 4.71
C ARG A 89 -16.62 -7.97 4.28
N VAL A 90 -15.33 -8.16 4.01
CA VAL A 90 -14.44 -7.12 3.46
C VAL A 90 -14.94 -6.68 2.08
N LEU A 91 -15.24 -7.63 1.19
CA LEU A 91 -15.76 -7.31 -0.16
C LEU A 91 -17.12 -6.60 -0.12
N ARG A 92 -18.02 -7.00 0.79
CA ARG A 92 -19.31 -6.31 0.98
C ARG A 92 -19.10 -4.90 1.53
N SER A 93 -18.16 -4.72 2.45
CA SER A 93 -17.83 -3.40 3.00
C SER A 93 -17.25 -2.48 1.92
N ILE A 94 -16.35 -2.97 1.06
CA ILE A 94 -15.84 -2.23 -0.11
C ILE A 94 -17.00 -1.72 -0.98
N LYS A 95 -17.96 -2.60 -1.27
CA LYS A 95 -19.14 -2.26 -2.07
C LYS A 95 -20.01 -1.22 -1.37
N SER A 96 -20.31 -1.40 -0.07
CA SER A 96 -21.13 -0.46 0.71
C SER A 96 -20.51 0.93 0.81
N HIS A 97 -19.17 1.00 0.86
CA HIS A 97 -18.39 2.25 0.86
C HIS A 97 -18.14 2.83 -0.55
N ASN A 98 -18.66 2.21 -1.60
CA ASN A 98 -18.47 2.62 -3.00
C ASN A 98 -17.00 2.75 -3.44
N LEU A 99 -16.12 1.92 -2.88
CA LEU A 99 -14.72 1.86 -3.32
C LEU A 99 -14.64 1.01 -4.61
N ASN A 100 -14.08 1.58 -5.68
CA ASN A 100 -13.88 0.87 -6.95
C ASN A 100 -12.70 -0.12 -6.88
N ILE A 101 -12.80 -1.11 -6.00
CA ILE A 101 -11.81 -2.17 -5.79
C ILE A 101 -12.42 -3.46 -6.33
N SER A 102 -11.83 -3.97 -7.42
CA SER A 102 -12.34 -5.15 -8.11
C SER A 102 -11.61 -6.45 -7.74
N ARG A 103 -10.46 -6.35 -7.06
CA ARG A 103 -9.60 -7.49 -6.74
C ARG A 103 -9.29 -7.59 -5.25
N ALA A 104 -9.32 -8.83 -4.77
CA ALA A 104 -8.81 -9.19 -3.47
C ALA A 104 -8.16 -10.58 -3.54
N VAL A 105 -7.12 -10.77 -2.73
CA VAL A 105 -6.41 -12.03 -2.57
C VAL A 105 -6.51 -12.45 -1.12
N PHE A 106 -7.03 -13.66 -0.89
CA PHE A 106 -7.20 -14.27 0.43
C PHE A 106 -6.29 -15.49 0.55
N THR A 107 -5.37 -15.46 1.51
CA THR A 107 -4.26 -16.44 1.58
C THR A 107 -4.37 -17.44 2.74
N GLN A 108 -5.49 -17.47 3.47
CA GLN A 108 -5.75 -18.49 4.51
C GLN A 108 -4.59 -18.65 5.52
N GLY A 109 -4.09 -17.53 6.04
CA GLY A 109 -3.02 -17.47 7.03
C GLY A 109 -1.62 -17.30 6.43
N GLU A 110 -1.43 -17.61 5.15
CA GLU A 110 -0.13 -17.43 4.50
C GLU A 110 0.17 -15.95 4.26
N ALA A 111 1.46 -15.59 4.24
CA ALA A 111 1.86 -14.24 3.92
C ALA A 111 1.56 -13.91 2.43
N PRO A 112 0.91 -12.77 2.13
CA PRO A 112 0.50 -12.47 0.76
C PRO A 112 1.62 -11.87 -0.11
N PHE A 113 2.87 -11.83 0.38
CA PHE A 113 3.96 -11.05 -0.24
C PHE A 113 4.31 -11.51 -1.65
N ARG A 114 4.14 -12.81 -1.96
CA ARG A 114 4.34 -13.33 -3.33
C ARG A 114 3.47 -12.63 -4.39
N TYR A 115 2.34 -12.09 -3.97
CA TYR A 115 1.41 -11.37 -4.85
C TYR A 115 1.83 -9.92 -5.08
N ILE A 116 2.74 -9.36 -4.29
CA ILE A 116 3.29 -8.03 -4.53
C ILE A 116 4.04 -8.04 -5.86
N GLU A 117 4.92 -9.02 -6.06
CA GLU A 117 5.68 -9.19 -7.31
C GLU A 117 4.79 -9.69 -8.44
N ALA A 118 3.98 -10.73 -8.21
CA ALA A 118 3.15 -11.33 -9.26
C ALA A 118 2.06 -10.40 -9.82
N LEU A 119 1.72 -9.33 -9.10
CA LEU A 119 0.77 -8.30 -9.53
C LEU A 119 1.46 -6.95 -9.73
N GLU A 120 2.79 -6.93 -9.80
CA GLU A 120 3.60 -5.74 -10.11
C GLU A 120 3.22 -4.52 -9.26
N MET A 121 2.96 -4.74 -7.97
CA MET A 121 2.53 -3.68 -7.07
C MET A 121 3.67 -2.70 -6.81
N SER A 122 3.39 -1.42 -7.04
CA SER A 122 4.32 -0.32 -6.78
C SER A 122 4.47 -0.03 -5.29
N LEU A 123 3.45 -0.37 -4.49
CA LEU A 123 3.45 -0.18 -3.04
C LEU A 123 2.49 -1.16 -2.34
N PHE A 124 2.94 -1.78 -1.26
CA PHE A 124 2.09 -2.52 -0.32
C PHE A 124 1.91 -1.74 1.00
N LEU A 125 0.67 -1.52 1.42
CA LEU A 125 0.33 -0.80 2.65
C LEU A 125 -0.29 -1.74 3.68
N SER A 126 0.21 -1.70 4.92
CA SER A 126 -0.39 -2.41 6.05
C SER A 126 -0.39 -1.58 7.32
N ALA A 127 -1.38 -1.78 8.19
CA ALA A 127 -1.38 -1.25 9.56
C ALA A 127 -0.56 -2.13 10.52
N ASN A 128 -0.17 -3.34 10.08
CA ASN A 128 0.64 -4.27 10.86
C ASN A 128 2.12 -4.10 10.53
N ARG A 129 2.92 -3.68 11.53
CA ARG A 129 4.37 -3.47 11.38
C ARG A 129 5.12 -4.74 10.95
N GLY A 130 4.74 -5.89 11.51
CA GLY A 130 5.37 -7.17 11.19
C GLY A 130 5.19 -7.60 9.73
N ASP A 131 4.05 -7.27 9.12
CA ASP A 131 3.81 -7.49 7.69
C ASP A 131 4.74 -6.64 6.83
N VAL A 132 4.90 -5.37 7.20
CA VAL A 132 5.76 -4.42 6.50
C VAL A 132 7.22 -4.85 6.62
N ASP A 133 7.70 -5.13 7.83
CA ASP A 133 9.07 -5.57 8.05
C ASP A 133 9.38 -6.87 7.28
N ALA A 134 8.41 -7.79 7.19
CA ALA A 134 8.57 -9.02 6.43
C ALA A 134 8.62 -8.79 4.92
N ALA A 135 7.77 -7.92 4.38
CA ALA A 135 7.81 -7.52 2.97
C ALA A 135 9.10 -6.77 2.61
N THR A 136 9.53 -5.81 3.44
CA THR A 136 10.76 -5.03 3.23
C THR A 136 12.01 -5.91 3.29
N ARG A 137 12.07 -6.93 4.18
CA ARG A 137 13.16 -7.91 4.19
C ARG A 137 13.27 -8.69 2.87
N LEU A 138 12.15 -8.92 2.21
CA LEU A 138 12.08 -9.53 0.87
C LEU A 138 12.31 -8.51 -0.26
N LYS A 139 12.73 -7.28 0.07
CA LYS A 139 12.99 -6.17 -0.87
C LYS A 139 11.75 -5.68 -1.63
N TYR A 140 10.55 -5.97 -1.11
CA TYR A 140 9.32 -5.43 -1.66
C TYR A 140 9.03 -4.01 -1.16
N PRO A 141 8.43 -3.13 -2.00
CA PRO A 141 8.03 -1.79 -1.60
C PRO A 141 6.85 -1.86 -0.63
N ALA A 142 7.09 -1.64 0.66
CA ALA A 142 6.06 -1.74 1.70
C ALA A 142 6.08 -0.55 2.66
N GLY A 143 4.91 -0.10 3.07
CA GLY A 143 4.71 1.04 3.97
C GLY A 143 3.81 0.69 5.16
N HIS A 144 4.25 1.09 6.37
CA HIS A 144 3.44 0.99 7.58
C HIS A 144 2.54 2.22 7.69
N VAL A 145 1.23 2.00 7.60
CA VAL A 145 0.24 3.06 7.76
C VAL A 145 0.04 3.32 9.24
N LEU A 146 0.46 4.51 9.69
CA LEU A 146 0.30 4.95 11.06
C LEU A 146 -1.09 5.58 11.27
N PRO A 147 -1.69 5.43 12.46
CA PRO A 147 -2.88 6.19 12.82
C PRO A 147 -2.61 7.69 12.71
N SER A 148 -3.49 8.41 12.01
CA SER A 148 -3.42 9.86 11.89
C SER A 148 -4.43 10.52 12.81
N THR A 149 -4.04 11.62 13.45
CA THR A 149 -4.94 12.53 14.16
C THR A 149 -5.42 13.68 13.27
N ALA A 150 -4.96 13.73 12.02
CA ALA A 150 -5.35 14.77 11.08
C ALA A 150 -6.84 14.66 10.74
N VAL A 151 -7.51 15.80 10.68
CA VAL A 151 -8.90 15.88 10.23
C VAL A 151 -8.91 15.64 8.73
N TYR A 152 -9.64 14.62 8.29
CA TYR A 152 -9.87 14.37 6.87
C TYR A 152 -11.00 15.26 6.37
N ASP A 153 -10.68 16.19 5.47
CA ASP A 153 -11.67 16.98 4.75
C ASP A 153 -12.02 16.26 3.43
N SER A 154 -13.23 15.72 3.36
CA SER A 154 -13.74 15.05 2.16
C SER A 154 -13.84 15.96 0.93
N SER A 155 -13.79 17.28 1.10
CA SER A 155 -13.77 18.24 0.00
C SER A 155 -12.37 18.49 -0.54
N ASP A 156 -11.30 18.17 0.21
CA ASP A 156 -9.92 18.27 -0.26
C ASP A 156 -9.61 17.13 -1.23
N GLN A 157 -9.74 17.45 -2.52
CA GLN A 157 -9.37 16.59 -3.62
C GLN A 157 -7.89 16.75 -3.98
N THR A 158 -6.98 16.87 -3.03
CA THR A 158 -5.54 16.86 -3.30
C THR A 158 -4.89 15.61 -2.70
N LEU A 159 -3.92 15.05 -3.42
CA LEU A 159 -3.05 13.99 -2.90
C LEU A 159 -1.65 14.57 -2.76
N ARG A 160 -1.14 14.62 -1.55
CA ARG A 160 0.21 15.14 -1.25
C ARG A 160 1.09 13.96 -0.90
N VAL A 161 2.15 13.75 -1.68
CA VAL A 161 3.14 12.70 -1.45
C VAL A 161 4.49 13.37 -1.31
N ALA A 162 5.19 13.06 -0.22
CA ALA A 162 6.57 13.44 0.00
C ALA A 162 7.40 12.16 0.14
N PHE A 163 8.56 12.16 -0.48
CA PHE A 163 9.52 11.07 -0.40
C PHE A 163 10.74 11.58 0.36
N ASP A 164 11.25 10.73 1.25
CA ASP A 164 12.66 10.81 1.56
C ASP A 164 13.46 10.34 0.33
N PHE A 165 14.71 10.76 0.22
CA PHE A 165 15.54 10.41 -0.93
C PHE A 165 16.33 9.12 -0.67
N ASP A 166 17.19 9.14 0.35
CA ASP A 166 18.13 8.05 0.61
C ASP A 166 17.42 6.82 1.21
N GLY A 167 17.77 5.64 0.69
CA GLY A 167 17.12 4.37 1.06
C GLY A 167 15.66 4.23 0.59
N VAL A 168 15.11 5.22 -0.12
CA VAL A 168 13.72 5.27 -0.58
C VAL A 168 13.64 5.41 -2.10
N LEU A 169 14.17 6.51 -2.65
CA LEU A 169 14.24 6.76 -4.10
C LEU A 169 15.62 6.44 -4.66
N GLY A 170 16.67 6.77 -3.91
CA GLY A 170 18.04 6.33 -4.13
C GLY A 170 18.45 5.29 -3.10
N ASP A 171 19.62 4.69 -3.29
CA ASP A 171 20.27 3.88 -2.28
C ASP A 171 20.88 4.74 -1.18
N ASP A 172 21.09 4.11 -0.03
CA ASP A 172 21.65 4.68 1.19
C ASP A 172 23.17 4.43 1.30
N GLU A 173 23.89 4.35 0.17
CA GLU A 173 25.34 4.02 0.16
C GLU A 173 26.17 5.01 0.99
N ALA A 174 25.97 6.32 0.80
CA ALA A 174 26.69 7.34 1.55
C ALA A 174 26.30 7.35 3.04
N GLU A 175 25.00 7.22 3.34
CA GLU A 175 24.51 7.14 4.72
C GLU A 175 25.11 5.94 5.47
N ARG A 176 25.26 4.78 4.81
CA ARG A 176 25.95 3.62 5.40
C ARG A 176 27.39 3.92 5.80
N VAL A 177 28.14 4.67 4.99
CA VAL A 177 29.51 5.07 5.35
C VAL A 177 29.49 5.86 6.65
N TYR A 178 28.60 6.85 6.78
CA TYR A 178 28.49 7.62 8.01
C TYR A 178 28.08 6.77 9.22
N GLN A 179 27.11 5.86 9.05
CA GLN A 179 26.66 4.98 10.13
C GLN A 179 27.74 4.00 10.60
N ASP A 180 28.58 3.49 9.67
CA ASP A 180 29.63 2.53 9.98
C ASP A 180 30.87 3.19 10.59
N THR A 181 31.20 4.42 10.18
CA THR A 181 32.47 5.08 10.55
C THR A 181 32.30 6.22 11.54
N GLY A 182 31.11 6.83 11.60
CA GLY A 182 30.81 8.02 12.39
C GLY A 182 31.51 9.29 11.90
N SER A 183 32.20 9.25 10.75
CA SER A 183 32.98 10.37 10.21
C SER A 183 32.23 11.09 9.09
N LEU A 184 32.03 12.39 9.28
CA LEU A 184 31.47 13.25 8.25
C LEU A 184 32.48 13.49 7.10
N GLU A 185 33.79 13.46 7.40
CA GLU A 185 34.81 13.58 6.36
C GLU A 185 34.78 12.42 5.38
N GLU A 186 34.61 11.19 5.88
CA GLU A 186 34.54 9.99 5.04
C GLU A 186 33.23 9.94 4.23
N TYR A 187 32.11 10.37 4.82
CA TYR A 187 30.86 10.58 4.10
C TYR A 187 31.05 11.53 2.90
N HIS A 188 31.63 12.71 3.12
CA HIS A 188 31.84 13.69 2.04
C HIS A 188 32.85 13.22 1.00
N ALA A 189 33.89 12.48 1.40
CA ALA A 189 34.83 11.89 0.47
C ALA A 189 34.13 10.87 -0.44
N HIS A 190 33.27 10.01 0.13
CA HIS A 190 32.47 9.05 -0.62
C HIS A 190 31.50 9.73 -1.59
N GLU A 191 30.78 10.76 -1.16
CA GLU A 191 29.90 11.55 -2.05
C GLU A 191 30.69 12.19 -3.20
N THR A 192 31.85 12.79 -2.91
CA THR A 192 32.67 13.47 -3.91
C THR A 192 33.23 12.50 -4.94
N GLU A 193 33.71 11.34 -4.49
CA GLU A 193 34.26 10.29 -5.37
C GLU A 193 33.17 9.69 -6.28
N ASN A 194 31.92 9.62 -5.80
CA ASN A 194 30.81 9.02 -6.52
C ASN A 194 29.85 10.04 -7.19
N GLN A 195 30.17 11.34 -7.21
CA GLN A 195 29.24 12.38 -7.68
C GLN A 195 28.73 12.19 -9.12
N ASP A 196 29.56 11.60 -10.00
CA ASP A 196 29.21 11.36 -11.41
C ASP A 196 28.60 9.97 -11.64
N ARG A 197 28.46 9.15 -10.59
CA ARG A 197 27.86 7.82 -10.65
C ARG A 197 26.36 7.95 -10.35
N ALA A 198 25.54 7.43 -11.26
CA ALA A 198 24.11 7.36 -11.03
C ALA A 198 23.80 6.47 -9.80
N LEU A 199 22.95 6.96 -8.90
CA LEU A 199 22.51 6.23 -7.72
C LEU A 199 21.73 4.98 -8.11
N ILE A 200 21.85 3.95 -7.27
CA ILE A 200 21.08 2.73 -7.45
C ILE A 200 19.63 3.06 -7.07
N PRO A 201 18.64 2.69 -7.89
CA PRO A 201 17.24 2.87 -7.53
C PRO A 201 16.86 2.29 -6.17
N GLY A 202 16.25 3.14 -5.34
CA GLY A 202 15.61 2.72 -4.10
C GLY A 202 14.30 1.96 -4.34
N PRO A 203 13.75 1.34 -3.28
CA PRO A 203 12.57 0.48 -3.38
C PRO A 203 11.31 1.19 -3.90
N LEU A 204 11.18 2.51 -3.70
CA LEU A 204 9.99 3.27 -4.10
C LEU A 204 10.15 4.01 -5.43
N LYS A 205 11.21 3.76 -6.20
CA LYS A 205 11.38 4.36 -7.54
C LYS A 205 10.15 4.13 -8.42
N ASN A 206 9.63 2.91 -8.49
CA ASN A 206 8.51 2.58 -9.37
C ASN A 206 7.23 3.32 -8.96
N LEU A 207 6.96 3.41 -7.65
CA LEU A 207 5.87 4.23 -7.11
C LEU A 207 5.99 5.70 -7.57
N LEU A 208 7.19 6.28 -7.54
CA LEU A 208 7.41 7.64 -8.04
C LEU A 208 7.14 7.76 -9.54
N LEU A 209 7.57 6.78 -10.35
CA LEU A 209 7.30 6.77 -11.79
C LEU A 209 5.80 6.73 -12.10
N ASP A 210 5.05 5.90 -11.37
CA ASP A 210 3.60 5.77 -11.57
C ASP A 210 2.85 7.03 -11.11
N LEU A 211 3.26 7.65 -10.00
CA LEU A 211 2.72 8.94 -9.57
C LEU A 211 3.04 10.05 -10.59
N ASN A 212 4.24 10.06 -11.17
CA ASN A 212 4.62 11.02 -12.22
C ASN A 212 3.79 10.82 -13.50
N MET A 213 3.47 9.58 -13.85
CA MET A 213 2.53 9.29 -14.95
C MET A 213 1.17 9.93 -14.67
N ILE A 214 0.63 9.76 -13.46
CA ILE A 214 -0.67 10.36 -13.08
C ILE A 214 -0.60 11.90 -13.12
N GLN A 215 0.45 12.51 -12.56
CA GLN A 215 0.64 13.97 -12.58
C GLN A 215 0.70 14.53 -14.00
N LYS A 216 1.32 13.82 -14.95
CA LYS A 216 1.36 14.23 -16.37
C LYS A 216 -0.05 14.23 -16.98
N LEU A 217 -0.86 13.22 -16.68
CA LEU A 217 -2.26 13.15 -17.16
C LEU A 217 -3.11 14.28 -16.59
N GLU A 218 -2.93 14.59 -15.30
CA GLU A 218 -3.61 15.71 -14.65
C GLU A 218 -3.23 17.05 -15.29
N THR A 219 -1.93 17.28 -15.52
CA THR A 219 -1.43 18.50 -16.17
C THR A 219 -1.93 18.66 -17.61
N GLN A 220 -2.12 17.57 -18.36
CA GLN A 220 -2.63 17.63 -19.74
C GLN A 220 -4.15 17.89 -19.81
N LYS A 221 -4.88 17.64 -18.71
CA LYS A 221 -6.34 17.84 -18.63
C LYS A 221 -6.71 19.27 -18.20
N LEU A 222 -5.77 19.98 -17.56
CA LEU A 222 -5.85 21.42 -17.21
C LEU A 222 -5.58 22.30 -18.43
#